data_AF-A0A1G2MYG2-F1
#
_entry.id   AF-A0A1G2MYG2-F1
#
_cell.length_a   1.000
_cell.length_b   1.000
_cell.length_c   1.000
_cell.angle_alpha   90.00
_cell.angle_beta   90.00
_cell.angle_gamma   90.00
#
_symmetry.space_group_name_H-M   'P 1'
#
loop_
_entity.id
_entity.type
_entity.pdbx_description
1 polymer ?
#
loop_
_entity_poly.entity_id
_entity_poly.type
_entity_poly.pdbx_seq_one_letter_code
_entity_poly.pdbx_strand_id
1 'polypeptide(L)' 'MSMSKHQAIKTIRMEIDRINQEIDLRIIKGVSYRREALRHKFLMAQLDRLVPRRSAFSFFTLAFN' A
#
# COMPACT_ATOMS: atom_id res chain seq x y z
N MET A 1 -25.38 7.02 0.46
CA MET A 1 -25.00 5.64 0.09
C MET A 1 -23.74 5.27 0.84
N SER A 2 -23.79 4.30 1.76
CA SER A 2 -22.61 3.84 2.50
C SER A 2 -21.80 2.89 1.60
N MET A 3 -20.51 3.17 1.40
CA MET A 3 -19.63 2.22 0.71
C MET A 3 -19.55 0.93 1.52
N SER A 4 -19.76 -0.22 0.88
CA SER A 4 -19.58 -1.49 1.56
C SER A 4 -18.11 -1.65 1.98
N LYS A 5 -17.88 -2.29 3.14
CA LYS A 5 -16.52 -2.58 3.64
C LYS A 5 -15.64 -3.25 2.58
N HIS A 6 -16.23 -4.12 1.77
CA HIS A 6 -15.56 -4.79 0.65
C HIS A 6 -15.12 -3.81 -0.43
N GLN A 7 -15.97 -2.85 -0.79
CA GLN A 7 -15.63 -1.83 -1.78
C GLN A 7 -14.51 -0.91 -1.26
N ALA A 8 -14.54 -0.52 0.01
CA ALA A 8 -13.46 0.25 0.62
C ALA A 8 -12.12 -0.49 0.59
N ILE A 9 -12.10 -1.78 0.95
CA ILE A 9 -10.91 -2.64 0.87
C ILE A 9 -10.38 -2.71 -0.58
N LYS A 10 -11.27 -2.93 -1.56
CA LYS A 10 -10.91 -3.00 -2.98
C LYS A 10 -10.28 -1.70 -3.46
N THR A 11 -10.92 -0.56 -3.18
CA THR A 11 -10.41 0.76 -3.57
C THR A 11 -9.06 1.07 -2.93
N ILE A 12 -8.86 0.75 -1.65
CA ILE A 12 -7.58 0.95 -0.96
C ILE A 12 -6.47 0.14 -1.63
N ARG A 13 -6.71 -1.14 -1.93
CA ARG A 13 -5.74 -2.01 -2.63
C ARG A 13 -5.36 -1.47 -4.01
N MET A 14 -6.35 -1.07 -4.81
CA MET A 14 -6.09 -0.49 -6.14
C MET A 14 -5.22 0.77 -6.06
N GLU A 15 -5.44 1.62 -5.05
CA GLU A 15 -4.63 2.83 -4.90
C GLU A 15 -3.21 2.53 -4.40
N ILE A 16 -3.04 1.52 -3.54
CA ILE A 16 -1.72 1.02 -3.14
C ILE A 16 -0.93 0.56 -4.38
N ASP A 17 -1.55 -0.26 -5.23
CA ASP A 17 -0.90 -0.78 -6.45
C ASP A 17 -0.50 0.36 -7.40
N ARG A 18 -1.38 1.36 -7.56
CA ARG A 18 -1.10 2.56 -8.35
C ARG A 18 0.06 3.38 -7.78
N ILE A 19 0.14 3.51 -6.45
CA ILE A 19 1.23 4.24 -5.79
C ILE A 19 2.55 3.48 -5.95
N ASN A 20 2.56 2.15 -5.89
CA ASN A 20 3.77 1.37 -6.14
C ASN A 20 4.32 1.60 -7.55
N GLN A 21 3.45 1.58 -8.56
CA GLN A 21 3.86 1.89 -9.94
C GLN A 21 4.45 3.31 -10.06
N GLU A 22 3.87 4.30 -9.38
CA GLU A 22 4.41 5.67 -9.36
C GLU A 22 5.77 5.73 -8.64
N ILE A 23 5.95 5.01 -7.54
CA ILE A 23 7.23 4.92 -6.83
C ILE A 23 8.30 4.31 -7.75
N ASP A 24 7.98 3.22 -8.44
CA ASP A 24 8.90 2.56 -9.38
C ASP A 24 9.36 3.52 -10.48
N LEU A 25 8.41 4.25 -11.09
CA LEU A 25 8.74 5.25 -12.10
C LEU A 25 9.62 6.37 -11.55
N ARG A 26 9.41 6.79 -10.30
CA ARG A 26 10.23 7.83 -9.65
C ARG A 26 11.63 7.34 -9.33
N ILE A 27 11.77 6.09 -8.91
CA ILE A 27 13.07 5.43 -8.71
C ILE A 27 13.84 5.41 -10.03
N ILE A 28 13.21 4.95 -11.12
CA ILE A 28 13.83 4.91 -12.46
C ILE A 28 14.27 6.31 -12.91
N LYS A 29 13.45 7.33 -12.65
CA LYS A 29 13.75 8.73 -13.00
C LYS A 29 14.77 9.39 -12.07
N GLY A 30 15.18 8.74 -10.98
CA GLY A 30 16.06 9.32 -9.96
C GLY A 30 15.45 10.51 -9.22
N VAL A 31 14.12 10.59 -9.11
CA VAL A 31 13.43 11.69 -8.43
C VAL A 31 12.82 11.23 -7.10
N SER A 32 12.59 12.18 -6.19
CA SER A 32 12.02 11.86 -4.88
C SER A 32 10.63 11.25 -4.96
N TYR A 33 10.44 10.15 -4.21
CA TYR A 33 9.17 9.43 -4.04
C TYR A 33 8.68 9.46 -2.58
N ARG A 34 9.24 10.34 -1.74
CA ARG A 34 8.95 10.39 -0.29
C ARG A 34 7.47 10.55 0.01
N ARG A 35 6.77 11.40 -0.76
CA ARG A 35 5.33 11.67 -0.57
C ARG A 35 4.50 10.43 -0.87
N GLU A 36 4.83 9.73 -1.95
CA GLU A 36 4.16 8.52 -2.41
C GLU A 36 4.37 7.39 -1.39
N ALA A 37 5.58 7.22 -0.87
CA ALA A 37 5.88 6.25 0.18
C ALA A 37 5.09 6.52 1.48
N LEU A 38 4.98 7.79 1.90
CA LEU A 38 4.17 8.16 3.07
C LEU A 38 2.68 7.85 2.85
N ARG A 39 2.16 8.14 1.65
CA ARG A 39 0.79 7.83 1.29
C ARG A 39 0.54 6.32 1.24
N HIS A 40 1.45 5.55 0.65
CA HIS A 40 1.41 4.10 0.65
C HIS A 40 1.31 3.55 2.08
N LYS A 41 2.21 4.00 2.98
CA LYS A 41 2.22 3.59 4.39
C LYS A 41 0.90 3.91 5.10
N PHE A 42 0.33 5.08 4.82
CA PHE A 42 -0.98 5.47 5.37
C PHE A 42 -2.12 4.56 4.89
N LEU A 43 -2.14 4.21 3.60
CA LEU A 43 -3.14 3.30 3.04
C LEU A 43 -2.99 1.87 3.55
N MET A 44 -1.76 1.38 3.71
CA MET A 44 -1.47 0.11 4.38
C MET A 44 -2.05 0.06 5.78
N ALA A 45 -1.83 1.10 6.60
CA ALA A 45 -2.38 1.18 7.94
C ALA A 45 -3.93 1.23 7.97
N GLN A 46 -4.56 1.82 6.94
CA GLN A 46 -6.01 1.74 6.78
C GLN A 46 -6.48 0.34 6.39
N LEU A 47 -5.79 -0.33 5.47
CA LEU A 47 -6.11 -1.67 5.04
C LEU A 47 -6.02 -2.67 6.22
N ASP A 48 -4.96 -2.56 7.03
CA ASP A 48 -4.74 -3.36 8.24
C ASP A 48 -5.89 -3.24 9.26
N ARG A 49 -6.52 -2.06 9.35
CA ARG A 49 -7.68 -1.85 10.22
C ARG A 49 -8.97 -2.46 9.68
N LEU A 50 -9.08 -2.59 8.35
CA LEU A 50 -10.28 -3.09 7.69
C LEU A 50 -10.26 -4.62 7.51
N VAL A 51 -9.07 -5.21 7.35
CA VAL A 51 -8.89 -6.65 7.13
C VAL A 51 -8.46 -7.31 8.46
N PRO A 52 -9.22 -8.29 8.99
CA PRO A 52 -8.78 -9.05 10.15
C PRO A 52 -7.41 -9.68 9.86
N ARG A 53 -6.41 -9.41 10.71
CA ARG A 53 -5.07 -10.01 10.57
C ARG A 53 -5.19 -11.54 10.66
N ARG A 54 -5.14 -12.23 9.52
CA ARG A 54 -4.52 -13.56 9.48
C ARG A 54 -3.03 -13.30 9.48
N SER A 55 -2.31 -13.83 10.47
CA SER A 55 -0.87 -13.74 10.67
C SER A 55 -0.10 -13.58 9.35
N ALA A 56 0.28 -12.35 9.03
CA ALA A 56 0.87 -12.00 7.74
C ALA A 56 2.37 -12.34 7.75
N PHE A 57 2.75 -13.33 6.96
CA PHE A 57 4.13 -13.59 6.61
C PHE A 57 4.65 -12.39 5.81
N SER A 58 5.49 -11.57 6.43
CA SER A 58 6.05 -10.35 5.84
C SER A 58 7.18 -10.72 4.87
N PHE A 59 6.90 -10.64 3.57
CA PHE A 59 7.90 -10.76 2.50
C PHE A 59 8.99 -9.66 2.56
N PHE A 60 8.77 -8.55 3.28
CA PHE A 60 9.80 -7.52 3.50
C PHE A 60 10.89 -7.93 4.50
N THR A 61 10.75 -9.07 5.19
CA THR A 61 11.73 -9.56 6.17
C THR A 61 12.81 -10.46 5.54
N LEU A 62 12.63 -10.90 4.28
CA LEU A 62 13.54 -11.83 3.60
C LEU A 62 14.55 -11.16 2.65
N ALA A 63 14.46 -9.84 2.43
CA ALA A 63 15.38 -9.13 1.55
C ALA A 63 16.67 -8.63 2.23
N PHE A 64 16.83 -8.85 3.54
CA PHE A 64 17.99 -8.39 4.34
C PHE A 64 18.36 -9.38 5.48
N ASN A 65 18.23 -10.69 5.26
CA ASN A 65 18.90 -11.72 6.08
C ASN A 65 19.75 -12.59 5.18
#